data_AF-A0A401FJN8-F1
#
_entry.id   AF-A0A401FJN8-F1
#
_cell.length_a   1.000
_cell.length_b   1.000
_cell.length_c   1.000
_cell.angle_alpha   90.00
_cell.angle_beta   90.00
_cell.angle_gamma   90.00
#
_symmetry.space_group_name_H-M   'P 1'
#
loop_
_entity.id
_entity.type
_entity.pdbx_description
1 polymer ?
#
loop_
_entity_poly.entity_id
_entity_poly.type
_entity_poly.pdbx_seq_one_letter_code
_entity_poly.pdbx_strand_id
1 'polypeptide(L)'
;MTVADGAARLDNGHLAGSVLKFKDAFKNIIKFTNCSLLDAVKMSSSNQAKELGLKDQGNFLPDSYANVNVFDNDLDLCQTYYQGEPLNRR
;
A
#
# COMPACT_ATOMS: atom_id res chain seq x y z
N MET A 1 21.64 14.94 -1.63
CA MET A 1 20.33 14.43 -1.18
C MET A 1 20.52 13.72 0.15
N THR A 2 19.72 14.06 1.15
CA THR A 2 19.78 13.46 2.49
C THR A 2 18.42 12.84 2.84
N VAL A 3 18.45 11.77 3.64
CA VAL A 3 17.24 11.16 4.22
C VAL A 3 17.34 11.29 5.74
N ALA A 4 16.46 12.09 6.31
CA ALA A 4 16.38 12.33 7.76
C ALA A 4 14.93 12.64 8.13
N ASP A 5 14.54 12.36 9.37
CA ASP A 5 13.23 12.70 9.94
C ASP A 5 12.03 12.28 9.07
N GLY A 6 12.12 11.12 8.42
CA GLY A 6 11.05 10.58 7.58
C GLY A 6 10.85 11.29 6.24
N ALA A 7 11.80 12.11 5.79
CA ALA A 7 11.75 12.79 4.50
C ALA A 7 13.07 12.70 3.73
N ALA A 8 12.96 12.60 2.40
CA ALA A 8 14.09 12.77 1.50
C ALA A 8 14.16 14.22 1.01
N ARG A 9 15.34 14.85 1.11
CA ARG A 9 15.55 16.25 0.70
C ARG A 9 16.75 16.40 -0.22
N LEU A 10 16.63 17.31 -1.18
CA LEU A 10 17.76 17.80 -1.98
C LEU A 10 18.66 18.70 -1.13
N ASP A 11 19.83 19.04 -1.65
CA ASP A 11 20.81 19.86 -0.91
C ASP A 11 20.33 21.30 -0.67
N ASN A 12 19.35 21.76 -1.46
CA ASN A 12 18.64 23.02 -1.26
C ASN A 12 17.44 22.91 -0.30
N GLY A 13 17.21 21.75 0.34
CA GLY A 13 16.15 21.52 1.31
C GLY A 13 14.78 21.11 0.74
N HIS A 14 14.58 21.18 -0.58
CA HIS A 14 13.32 20.76 -1.22
C HIS A 14 13.07 19.26 -1.08
N LEU A 15 11.79 18.87 -0.99
CA LEU A 15 11.40 17.47 -0.95
C LEU A 15 11.76 16.76 -2.26
N ALA A 16 12.37 15.59 -2.13
CA ALA A 16 12.77 14.73 -3.23
C ALA A 16 11.97 13.42 -3.19
N GLY A 17 10.67 13.50 -3.43
CA GLY A 17 9.76 12.36 -3.28
C GLY A 17 9.50 12.00 -1.81
N SER A 18 9.07 10.76 -1.58
CA SER A 18 8.70 10.24 -0.27
C SER A 18 9.47 8.96 0.06
N VAL A 19 9.76 8.78 1.34
CA VAL A 19 10.31 7.52 1.90
C VAL A 19 9.22 6.69 2.61
N LEU A 20 7.96 7.13 2.51
CA LEU A 20 6.81 6.46 3.10
C LEU A 20 6.60 5.08 2.46
N LYS A 21 6.53 4.04 3.29
CA LYS A 21 6.18 2.69 2.82
C LYS A 21 4.68 2.60 2.62
N PHE A 22 4.25 1.83 1.62
CA PHE A 22 2.84 1.76 1.24
C PHE A 22 1.92 1.24 2.36
N LYS A 23 2.37 0.26 3.15
CA LYS A 23 1.64 -0.23 4.33
C LYS A 23 1.40 0.87 5.38
N ASP A 24 2.37 1.77 5.55
CA ASP A 24 2.27 2.87 6.50
C ASP A 24 1.33 3.94 5.94
N ALA A 25 1.33 4.16 4.62
CA ALA A 25 0.36 5.04 3.94
C ALA A 25 -1.09 4.54 4.14
N PHE A 26 -1.32 3.22 4.03
CA PHE A 26 -2.62 2.61 4.28
C PHE A 26 -3.10 2.82 5.72
N LYS A 27 -2.23 2.61 6.71
CA LYS A 27 -2.56 2.87 8.13
C LYS A 27 -2.79 4.37 8.38
N ASN A 28 -1.98 5.23 7.76
CA ASN A 28 -2.07 6.68 7.90
C ASN A 28 -3.38 7.25 7.35
N ILE A 29 -3.83 6.82 6.16
CA ILE A 29 -5.04 7.39 5.57
C ILE A 29 -6.27 7.10 6.45
N ILE A 30 -6.34 5.89 7.01
CA ILE A 30 -7.41 5.50 7.96
C ILE A 30 -7.30 6.38 9.21
N LYS A 31 -6.12 6.47 9.82
CA LYS A 31 -5.90 7.24 11.06
C LYS A 31 -6.23 8.73 10.91
N PHE A 32 -5.83 9.36 9.80
CA PHE A 32 -5.97 10.80 9.62
C PHE A 32 -7.36 11.23 9.14
N THR A 33 -8.08 10.36 8.42
CA THR A 33 -9.39 10.70 7.84
C THR A 33 -10.56 10.02 8.54
N ASN A 34 -10.27 9.01 9.37
CA ASN A 34 -11.26 8.11 9.96
C ASN A 34 -12.14 7.42 8.89
N CYS A 35 -11.61 7.21 7.68
CA CYS A 35 -12.32 6.49 6.62
C CYS A 35 -12.49 5.02 6.98
N SER A 36 -13.45 4.36 6.32
CA SER A 36 -13.63 2.92 6.49
C SER A 36 -12.42 2.14 5.94
N LEU A 37 -12.24 0.90 6.42
CA LEU A 37 -11.25 -0.02 5.87
C LEU A 37 -11.50 -0.27 4.37
N LEU A 38 -12.76 -0.35 3.96
CA LEU A 38 -13.13 -0.54 2.56
C LEU A 38 -12.72 0.65 1.69
N ASP A 39 -12.88 1.88 2.18
CA ASP A 39 -12.44 3.07 1.44
C ASP A 39 -10.92 3.11 1.33
N ALA A 40 -10.20 2.75 2.39
CA ALA A 40 -8.76 2.61 2.33
C ALA A 40 -8.32 1.57 1.29
N VAL A 41 -8.97 0.41 1.22
CA VAL A 41 -8.70 -0.63 0.21
C VAL A 41 -8.94 -0.10 -1.21
N LYS A 42 -10.01 0.66 -1.43
CA LYS A 42 -10.25 1.31 -2.73
C LYS A 42 -9.14 2.30 -3.08
N MET A 43 -8.73 3.13 -2.12
CA MET A 43 -7.66 4.12 -2.28
C MET A 43 -6.28 3.50 -2.49
N SER A 44 -6.07 2.25 -2.08
CA SER A 44 -4.75 1.60 -2.10
C SER A 44 -4.67 0.39 -3.04
N SER A 45 -5.74 0.06 -3.78
CA SER A 45 -5.77 -1.12 -4.64
C SER A 45 -6.81 -1.01 -5.76
N SER A 46 -8.10 -1.13 -5.44
CA SER A 46 -9.14 -1.36 -6.45
C SER A 46 -9.31 -0.20 -7.42
N ASN A 47 -9.15 1.05 -6.96
CA ASN A 47 -9.28 2.21 -7.84
C ASN A 47 -8.15 2.27 -8.87
N GLN A 48 -6.92 1.98 -8.46
CA GLN A 48 -5.75 1.97 -9.36
C GLN A 48 -5.87 0.85 -10.40
N ALA A 49 -6.29 -0.35 -9.99
CA ALA A 49 -6.52 -1.46 -10.91
C ALA A 49 -7.57 -1.09 -11.96
N LYS A 50 -8.68 -0.48 -11.53
CA LYS A 50 -9.74 0.02 -12.44
C LYS A 50 -9.21 1.07 -13.41
N GLU A 51 -8.50 2.08 -12.91
CA GLU A 51 -7.99 3.19 -13.72
C GLU A 51 -6.98 2.72 -14.79
N LEU A 52 -6.17 1.71 -14.45
CA LEU A 52 -5.20 1.11 -15.35
C LEU A 52 -5.79 0.00 -16.24
N GLY A 53 -7.08 -0.32 -16.12
CA GLY A 53 -7.72 -1.38 -16.90
C GLY A 53 -7.29 -2.81 -16.53
N LEU A 54 -6.72 -3.01 -15.33
CA LEU A 54 -6.29 -4.30 -14.82
C LEU A 54 -7.48 -5.08 -14.27
N LYS A 55 -8.03 -6.00 -15.08
CA LYS A 55 -9.25 -6.75 -14.74
C LYS A 55 -8.99 -7.91 -13.76
N ASP A 56 -7.74 -8.37 -13.69
CA ASP A 56 -7.27 -9.52 -12.92
C ASP A 56 -6.55 -9.11 -11.62
N GLN A 57 -6.67 -7.85 -11.21
CA GLN A 57 -6.01 -7.29 -10.02
C GLN A 57 -6.93 -6.36 -9.21
N GLY A 58 -6.56 -6.12 -7.95
CA GLY A 58 -7.26 -5.20 -7.06
C GLY A 58 -8.67 -5.65 -6.66
N ASN A 59 -8.97 -6.93 -6.84
CA ASN A 59 -10.25 -7.55 -6.53
C ASN A 59 -10.04 -9.01 -6.07
N PHE A 60 -11.10 -9.61 -5.51
CA PHE A 60 -11.12 -11.01 -5.08
C PHE A 60 -12.16 -11.80 -5.88
N LEU A 61 -11.91 -11.95 -7.18
CA LEU A 61 -12.71 -12.77 -8.08
C LEU A 61 -11.95 -14.03 -8.50
N PRO A 62 -12.66 -15.12 -8.86
CA PRO A 62 -12.05 -16.23 -9.57
C PRO A 62 -11.26 -15.74 -10.79
N ASP A 63 -10.20 -16.48 -11.13
CA ASP A 63 -9.31 -16.20 -12.26
C ASP A 63 -8.48 -14.91 -12.19
N SER A 64 -8.54 -14.17 -11.07
CA SER A 64 -7.64 -13.03 -10.78
C SER A 64 -6.34 -13.47 -10.09
N TYR A 65 -5.30 -12.64 -10.16
CA TYR A 65 -4.06 -12.93 -9.43
C TYR A 65 -4.30 -12.92 -7.92
N ALA A 66 -3.81 -13.97 -7.25
CA ALA A 66 -3.82 -14.07 -5.78
C ALA A 66 -2.72 -13.20 -5.15
N ASN A 67 -2.77 -11.89 -5.41
CA ASN A 67 -1.92 -10.87 -4.80
C ASN A 67 -2.63 -10.32 -3.56
N VAL A 68 -2.17 -10.69 -2.37
CA VAL A 68 -2.89 -10.44 -1.12
C VAL A 68 -1.96 -9.94 -0.04
N ASN A 69 -2.39 -8.91 0.68
CA ASN A 69 -1.75 -8.47 1.91
C ASN A 69 -2.62 -8.88 3.10
N VAL A 70 -2.03 -9.57 4.07
CA VAL A 70 -2.69 -9.97 5.32
C VAL A 70 -2.21 -9.06 6.44
N PHE A 71 -3.14 -8.40 7.10
CA PHE A 71 -2.90 -7.49 8.22
C PHE A 71 -3.55 -8.04 9.48
N ASP A 72 -3.03 -7.67 10.65
CA ASP A 72 -3.68 -7.89 11.94
C ASP A 72 -4.70 -6.78 12.26
N ASN A 73 -5.30 -6.85 13.46
CA ASN A 73 -6.29 -5.88 13.93
C ASN A 73 -5.68 -4.47 14.17
N ASP A 74 -4.37 -4.38 14.35
CA ASP A 74 -3.65 -3.10 14.47
C ASP A 74 -3.22 -2.55 13.10
N LEU A 75 -3.61 -3.21 12.01
CA LEU A 75 -3.25 -2.90 10.63
C LEU A 75 -1.75 -3.00 10.35
N ASP A 76 -1.04 -3.83 11.11
CA ASP A 76 0.34 -4.16 10.83
C ASP A 76 0.39 -5.35 9.84
N LEU A 77 1.18 -5.19 8.78
CA LEU A 77 1.25 -6.18 7.71
C LEU A 77 1.96 -7.44 8.23
N CYS A 78 1.26 -8.57 8.28
CA CYS A 78 1.78 -9.86 8.71
C CYS A 78 2.41 -10.63 7.56
N GLN A 79 1.73 -10.72 6.42
CA GLN A 79 2.17 -11.50 5.26
C GLN A 79 1.77 -10.85 3.95
N THR A 80 2.58 -11.05 2.91
CA THR A 80 2.23 -10.72 1.52
C THR A 80 2.29 -11.98 0.69
N TYR A 81 1.26 -12.22 -0.11
CA TYR A 81 1.22 -13.23 -1.14
C TYR A 81 1.32 -12.57 -2.51
N TYR A 82 2.14 -13.13 -3.38
CA TYR A 82 2.26 -12.73 -4.79
C TYR A 82 1.92 -13.94 -5.66
N GLN A 83 0.85 -13.83 -6.43
CA GLN A 83 0.30 -14.91 -7.27
C GLN A 83 0.08 -16.21 -6.49
N GLY A 84 -0.36 -16.10 -5.23
CA GLY A 84 -0.64 -17.24 -4.35
C GLY A 84 0.56 -17.72 -3.52
N GLU A 85 1.77 -17.27 -3.83
CA GLU A 85 2.97 -17.68 -3.12
C GLU A 85 3.35 -16.67 -2.01
N PRO A 86 3.70 -17.12 -0.79
CA PRO A 86 4.13 -16.24 0.27
C PRO A 86 5.49 -15.60 -0.06
N LEU A 87 5.56 -14.27 0.01
CA LEU A 87 6.82 -13.54 -0.10
C LEU A 87 7.55 -13.54 1.25
N ASN A 88 8.75 -14.09 1.27
CA ASN A 88 9.63 -13.99 2.43
C ASN A 88 10.15 -12.56 2.58
N ARG A 89 9.91 -11.95 3.75
CA ARG A 89 10.53 -10.67 4.10
C ARG A 89 12.04 -10.87 4.28
N ARG A 90 12.83 -10.04 3.57
CA ARG A 90 14.24 -9.82 3.87
C ARG A 90 14.39 -8.82 5.01
#